data_AF-A0A510KDU8-F1
#
_entry.id   AF-A0A510KDU8-F1
#
_cell.length_a   1.000
_cell.length_b   1.000
_cell.length_c   1.000
_cell.angle_alpha   90.00
_cell.angle_beta   90.00
_cell.angle_gamma   90.00
#
_symmetry.space_group_name_H-M   'P 1'
#
loop_
_entity.id
_entity.type
_entity.pdbx_description
1 polymer ?
#
loop_
_entity_poly.entity_id
_entity_poly.type
_entity_poly.pdbx_seq_one_letter_code
_entity_poly.pdbx_strand_id
1 'polypeptide(L)'
;MATIREVAKKAGVSITTVSRILNNDDSFNVSKITKEKVLKVIKQLNYERKKNKNRISQSNISVIKCFDEKIENEDPYFVSLKINLENMLKKKVSKVKFFDL
;
A
#
# COMPACT_ATOMS: atom_id res chain seq x y z
N MET A 1 -6.66 -18.35 -14.10
CA MET A 1 -6.54 -16.88 -13.98
C MET A 1 -5.26 -16.47 -14.66
N ALA A 2 -5.30 -15.46 -15.54
CA ALA A 2 -4.09 -14.97 -16.17
C ALA A 2 -3.11 -14.46 -15.12
N THR A 3 -1.81 -14.71 -15.30
CA THR A 3 -0.77 -14.24 -14.38
C THR A 3 0.05 -13.11 -14.99
N ILE A 4 0.70 -12.29 -14.15
CA ILE A 4 1.62 -11.25 -14.64
C ILE A 4 2.77 -11.82 -15.49
N ARG A 5 3.14 -13.09 -15.26
CA ARG A 5 4.14 -13.82 -16.05
C ARG A 5 3.65 -14.09 -17.48
N GLU A 6 2.38 -14.46 -17.63
CA GLU A 6 1.78 -14.70 -18.95
C GLU A 6 1.63 -13.40 -19.74
N VAL A 7 1.24 -12.31 -19.07
CA VAL A 7 1.20 -10.97 -19.67
C VAL A 7 2.58 -10.58 -20.18
N ALA A 8 3.62 -10.77 -19.36
CA ALA A 8 5.01 -10.49 -19.73
C ALA A 8 5.48 -11.32 -20.93
N LYS A 9 5.21 -12.63 -20.91
CA LYS A 9 5.57 -13.56 -22.00
C LYS A 9 4.90 -13.19 -23.32
N LYS A 10 3.60 -12.84 -23.29
CA LYS A 10 2.82 -12.50 -24.50
C LYS A 10 3.13 -11.09 -25.03
N ALA A 11 3.49 -10.15 -24.15
CA ALA A 11 3.95 -8.82 -24.55
C ALA A 11 5.42 -8.80 -25.00
N GLY A 12 6.22 -9.80 -24.63
CA GLY A 12 7.64 -9.88 -24.95
C GLY A 12 8.49 -8.92 -24.11
N VAL A 13 8.12 -8.72 -22.85
CA VAL A 13 8.81 -7.84 -21.90
C VAL A 13 9.08 -8.58 -20.59
N SER A 14 9.91 -8.02 -19.71
CA SER A 14 10.13 -8.60 -18.40
C SER A 14 8.93 -8.39 -17.47
N ILE A 15 8.83 -9.24 -16.45
CA ILE A 15 7.80 -9.11 -15.39
C ILE A 15 7.92 -7.75 -14.69
N THR A 16 9.14 -7.26 -14.49
CA THR A 16 9.40 -5.96 -13.86
C THR A 16 8.86 -4.81 -14.70
N THR A 17 9.02 -4.86 -16.03
CA THR A 17 8.45 -3.88 -16.96
C THR A 17 6.92 -3.84 -16.88
N VAL A 18 6.26 -5.00 -16.89
CA VAL A 18 4.78 -5.07 -16.73
C VAL A 18 4.34 -4.53 -15.38
N SER A 19 5.05 -4.87 -14.30
CA SER A 19 4.76 -4.37 -12.95
C SER A 19 4.87 -2.85 -12.86
N ARG A 20 5.93 -2.26 -13.42
CA ARG A 20 6.14 -0.80 -13.41
C ARG A 20 5.12 -0.05 -14.26
N ILE A 21 4.75 -0.60 -15.43
CA ILE A 21 3.66 -0.06 -16.26
C ILE A 21 2.32 -0.10 -15.51
N LEU A 22 2.04 -1.18 -14.78
CA LEU A 22 0.83 -1.31 -13.97
C LEU A 22 0.83 -0.46 -12.68
N ASN A 23 2.01 -0.02 -12.23
CA ASN A 23 2.17 0.85 -11.06
C ASN A 23 2.23 2.33 -11.41
N ASN A 24 2.25 2.71 -12.69
CA ASN A 24 2.50 4.08 -13.14
C ASN A 24 3.75 4.68 -12.49
N ASP A 25 4.86 3.94 -12.54
CA ASP A 25 6.15 4.41 -12.02
C ASP A 25 6.75 5.49 -12.93
N ASP A 26 6.70 6.75 -12.50
CA ASP A 26 7.17 7.92 -13.27
C ASP A 26 8.69 7.93 -13.48
N SER A 27 9.46 7.19 -12.67
CA SER A 27 10.91 7.03 -12.85
C SER A 27 11.25 6.07 -14.00
N PHE A 28 10.28 5.28 -14.46
CA PHE A 28 10.50 4.23 -15.46
C PHE A 28 9.92 4.63 -16.82
N ASN A 29 10.78 5.16 -17.67
CA ASN A 29 10.39 5.54 -19.02
C ASN A 29 10.34 4.32 -19.95
N VAL A 30 9.16 4.05 -20.50
CA VAL A 30 8.92 2.98 -21.48
C VAL A 30 8.41 3.60 -22.76
N SER A 31 8.83 3.06 -23.91
CA SER A 31 8.29 3.51 -25.19
C SER A 31 6.76 3.38 -25.22
N LYS A 32 6.08 4.36 -25.83
CA LYS A 32 4.61 4.33 -25.97
C LYS A 32 4.13 3.04 -26.64
N ILE A 33 4.87 2.58 -27.64
CA ILE A 33 4.62 1.34 -28.39
C ILE A 33 4.60 0.13 -27.44
N THR A 34 5.60 0.01 -26.57
CA THR A 34 5.68 -1.10 -25.61
C THR A 34 4.56 -1.00 -24.57
N LYS A 35 4.22 0.21 -24.09
CA LYS A 35 3.13 0.43 -23.13
C LYS A 35 1.78 0.01 -23.73
N GLU A 36 1.49 0.40 -24.96
CA GLU A 36 0.27 0.01 -25.68
C GLU A 36 0.19 -1.50 -25.91
N LYS A 37 1.30 -2.14 -26.29
CA LYS A 37 1.38 -3.59 -26.46
C LYS A 37 1.02 -4.34 -25.17
N VAL A 38 1.58 -3.91 -24.05
CA VAL A 38 1.29 -4.49 -22.72
C VAL A 38 -0.18 -4.30 -22.36
N LEU A 39 -0.74 -3.09 -22.55
CA LEU A 39 -2.15 -2.81 -22.29
C LEU A 39 -3.11 -3.65 -23.15
N LYS A 40 -2.77 -3.87 -24.42
CA LYS A 40 -3.54 -4.74 -25.32
C LYS A 40 -3.56 -6.20 -24.84
N VAL A 41 -2.40 -6.71 -24.41
CA VAL A 41 -2.27 -8.07 -23.87
C VAL A 41 -3.05 -8.22 -22.56
N ILE A 42 -3.00 -7.22 -21.67
CA ILE A 42 -3.78 -7.21 -20.42
C ILE A 42 -5.28 -7.33 -20.71
N LYS A 43 -5.80 -6.53 -21.65
CA LYS A 43 -7.21 -6.59 -22.08
C LYS A 43 -7.58 -7.94 -22.68
N GLN A 44 -6.73 -8.50 -23.56
CA GLN A 44 -6.98 -9.80 -24.18
C GLN A 44 -7.01 -10.95 -23.17
N LEU A 45 -6.18 -10.89 -22.14
CA LEU A 45 -6.10 -11.93 -21.11
C LEU A 45 -7.11 -11.71 -19.97
N ASN A 46 -7.92 -10.66 -20.05
CA ASN A 46 -8.77 -10.16 -18.97
C ASN A 46 -8.01 -10.14 -17.63
N TYR A 47 -6.75 -9.71 -17.67
CA TYR A 47 -5.87 -9.74 -16.51
C TYR A 47 -6.20 -8.54 -15.62
N GLU A 48 -6.82 -8.82 -14.48
CA GLU A 48 -6.94 -7.84 -13.41
C GLU A 48 -5.85 -8.05 -12.38
N ARG A 49 -5.08 -6.98 -12.15
CA ARG A 49 -4.17 -6.95 -11.02
C ARG A 49 -5.02 -6.99 -9.75
N LYS A 50 -4.86 -8.04 -8.95
CA LYS A 50 -5.28 -7.99 -7.54
C LYS A 50 -4.53 -6.83 -6.90
N LYS A 51 -5.19 -5.68 -6.73
CA LYS A 51 -4.72 -4.64 -5.82
C LYS A 51 -4.60 -5.38 -4.50
N ASN A 52 -3.37 -5.58 -4.02
CA ASN A 52 -3.17 -5.82 -2.61
C ASN A 52 -3.70 -4.54 -1.96
N LYS A 53 -5.00 -4.51 -1.63
CA LYS A 53 -5.53 -3.57 -0.64
C LYS A 53 -4.51 -3.61 0.47
N ASN A 54 -3.91 -2.45 0.79
CA ASN A 54 -2.98 -2.29 1.90
C ASN A 54 -3.38 -3.31 2.95
N ARG A 55 -2.61 -4.40 3.07
CA ARG A 55 -3.03 -5.53 3.90
C ARG A 55 -3.13 -4.92 5.27
N ILE A 56 -4.35 -4.62 5.71
CA ILE A 56 -4.61 -4.25 7.10
C ILE A 56 -4.04 -5.44 7.83
N SER A 57 -2.94 -5.22 8.54
CA SER A 57 -2.24 -6.30 9.17
C SER A 57 -3.24 -6.88 10.17
N GLN A 58 -3.56 -8.17 10.08
CA GLN A 58 -4.41 -8.86 11.05
C GLN A 58 -3.74 -8.94 12.44
N SER A 59 -2.51 -8.43 12.57
CA SER A 59 -1.81 -8.29 13.82
C SER A 59 -2.57 -7.34 14.76
N ASN A 60 -2.60 -7.70 16.04
CA ASN A 60 -3.10 -6.82 17.10
C ASN A 60 -1.91 -5.98 17.60
N ILE A 61 -2.09 -4.67 17.74
CA ILE A 61 -1.07 -3.79 18.33
C ILE A 61 -1.56 -3.30 19.69
N SER A 62 -0.68 -3.37 20.69
CA SER A 62 -0.88 -2.81 22.02
C SER A 62 0.11 -1.67 22.21
N VAL A 63 -0.39 -0.51 22.60
CA VAL A 63 0.42 0.68 22.89
C VAL A 63 0.39 0.91 24.39
N ILE A 64 1.56 0.99 25.01
CA ILE A 64 1.70 1.30 26.43
C ILE A 64 2.17 2.75 26.53
N LYS A 65 1.46 3.56 27.31
CA LYS A 65 1.78 4.96 27.57
C LYS A 65 2.45 5.09 28.94
N CYS A 66 3.51 5.91 29.00
CA CYS A 66 4.28 6.15 30.23
C CYS A 66 4.29 7.64 30.61
N PHE A 67 3.25 8.39 30.25
CA PHE A 67 3.20 9.85 30.42
C PHE A 67 2.04 10.25 31.33
N ASP A 68 2.20 11.39 32.00
CA ASP A 68 1.16 11.98 32.83
C ASP A 68 -0.02 12.48 31.97
N GLU A 69 -1.24 12.14 32.38
CA GLU A 69 -2.47 12.38 31.61
C GLU A 69 -2.73 13.89 31.41
N LYS A 70 -2.23 14.74 32.32
CA LYS A 70 -2.31 16.20 32.21
C LYS A 70 -1.49 16.73 31.05
N ILE A 71 -0.26 16.26 30.90
CA ILE A 71 0.65 16.71 29.83
C ILE A 71 0.12 16.27 28.47
N GLU A 72 -0.46 15.07 28.37
CA GLU A 72 -1.04 14.56 27.11
C GLU A 72 -2.18 15.45 26.59
N ASN A 73 -2.98 16.03 27.49
CA ASN A 73 -4.17 16.80 27.14
C ASN A 73 -3.90 18.31 27.03
N GLU A 74 -2.91 18.84 27.74
CA GLU A 74 -2.61 20.28 27.78
C GLU A 74 -1.56 20.70 26.74
N ASP A 75 -0.64 19.80 26.36
CA ASP A 75 0.41 20.11 25.40
C ASP A 75 -0.04 19.83 23.94
N PRO A 76 -0.10 20.86 23.07
CA PRO A 76 -0.48 20.71 21.67
C PRO A 76 0.36 19.67 20.90
N TYR A 77 1.63 19.49 21.26
CA TYR A 77 2.50 18.49 20.66
C TYR A 77 1.97 17.09 20.93
N PHE A 78 1.68 16.74 22.19
CA PHE A 78 1.21 15.42 22.57
C PHE A 78 -0.21 15.14 22.06
N VAL A 79 -1.09 16.14 22.05
CA VAL A 79 -2.42 16.05 21.42
C VAL A 79 -2.29 15.69 19.93
N SER A 80 -1.43 16.41 19.20
CA SER A 80 -1.23 16.16 17.76
C SER A 80 -0.62 14.78 17.51
N LEU A 81 0.32 14.36 18.35
CA LEU A 81 0.97 13.05 18.27
C LEU A 81 -0.04 11.93 18.44
N LYS A 82 -0.90 12.01 19.48
CA LYS A 82 -1.97 11.06 19.74
C LYS A 82 -2.92 10.90 18.55
N ILE A 83 -3.45 12.01 18.04
CA ILE A 83 -4.39 12.01 16.91
C ILE A 83 -3.75 11.38 15.68
N ASN A 84 -2.51 11.76 15.36
CA ASN A 84 -1.79 11.24 14.22
C ASN A 84 -1.50 9.74 14.36
N LEU A 85 -1.10 9.31 15.55
CA LEU A 85 -0.79 7.93 15.86
C LEU A 85 -2.05 7.05 15.75
N GLU A 86 -3.17 7.48 16.31
CA GLU A 86 -4.47 6.80 16.15
C GLU A 86 -4.90 6.69 14.69
N ASN A 87 -4.80 7.78 13.93
CA ASN A 87 -5.19 7.82 12.53
C ASN A 87 -4.32 6.89 11.67
N MET A 88 -3.02 6.80 11.95
CA MET A 88 -2.11 5.90 11.25
C MET A 88 -2.37 4.44 11.60
N LEU A 89 -2.67 4.14 12.87
CA LEU A 89 -2.97 2.78 13.32
C LEU A 89 -4.30 2.28 12.75
N LYS A 90 -5.36 3.11 12.78
CA LYS A 90 -6.68 2.79 12.16
C LYS A 90 -6.57 2.46 10.67
N LYS A 91 -5.64 3.09 9.95
CA LYS A 91 -5.41 2.84 8.51
C LYS A 91 -4.66 1.54 8.23
N LYS A 92 -3.89 1.02 9.20
CA LYS A 92 -2.95 -0.10 8.98
C LYS A 92 -3.31 -1.37 9.75
N VAL A 93 -4.12 -1.29 10.80
CA VAL A 93 -4.30 -2.35 11.80
C VAL A 93 -5.77 -2.53 12.16
N SER A 94 -6.19 -3.79 12.35
CA SER A 94 -7.59 -4.15 12.63
C SER A 94 -8.04 -3.89 14.07
N LYS A 95 -7.13 -4.01 15.05
CA LYS A 95 -7.41 -3.82 16.48
C LYS A 95 -6.23 -3.16 17.19
N VAL A 96 -6.52 -2.09 17.93
CA VAL A 96 -5.55 -1.32 18.72
C VAL A 96 -6.09 -1.22 20.14
N LYS A 97 -5.24 -1.45 21.15
CA LYS A 97 -5.55 -1.17 22.55
C LYS A 97 -4.47 -0.27 23.13
N PHE A 98 -4.91 0.76 23.86
CA PHE A 98 -4.05 1.64 24.64
C PHE A 98 -4.09 1.22 26.10
N PHE A 99 -2.94 1.21 26.75
CA PHE A 99 -2.77 0.93 28.17
C PHE A 99 -1.94 2.04 28.78
N ASP A 100 -2.29 2.45 29.99
CA ASP A 100 -1.53 3.39 30.79
C ASP A 100 -0.75 2.60 31.85
N LEU A 101 0.50 2.98 32.09
CA LEU A 101 1.44 2.31 33.01
C LEU A 101 1.38 2.94 34.41
#